data_AF-A0A974YGT8-F1
#
_entry.id   AF-A0A974YGT8-F1
#
_cell.length_a   1.000
_cell.length_b   1.000
_cell.length_c   1.000
_cell.angle_alpha   90.00
_cell.angle_beta   90.00
_cell.angle_gamma   90.00
#
_symmetry.space_group_name_H-M   'P 1'
#
loop_
_entity.id
_entity.type
_entity.pdbx_description
1 polymer ?
#
loop_
_entity_poly.entity_id
_entity_poly.type
_entity_poly.pdbx_seq_one_letter_code
_entity_poly.pdbx_strand_id
1 'polypeptide(L)'
;MGPQIVRRFSEGGTSGRFAVARVIARVFPQALSFAEGVRDEGIDDANAYVFAPWPSDQIRHLAQDVVSYRTPAGQNGLGTDGEEPVPPLATRGLVFLIGDPAVEPSVRLLKVRLSGNDAALYPAIAAEMLAAWTPPESRGSPASEPTTPGSATAVALVSEFYGALERGDGRAASARVIAEKQASGPFTAQALTKFYGALDEPLKLLSADEAGPMQVKVRYRYRSGRKPCNGEATVSLIQTSDGIRIERIRSASGC
;
A
#
# COMPACT_ATOMS: atom_id res chain seq x y z
N MET A 1 -5.37 27.94 -10.44
CA MET A 1 -5.47 26.86 -9.45
C MET A 1 -5.45 27.46 -8.05
N GLY A 2 -6.35 27.00 -7.17
CA GLY A 2 -6.59 27.60 -5.84
C GLY A 2 -5.97 26.82 -4.67
N PRO A 3 -6.42 27.08 -3.43
CA PRO A 3 -6.04 26.33 -2.25
C PRO A 3 -6.34 24.83 -2.38
N GLN A 4 -5.48 24.00 -1.82
CA GLN A 4 -5.55 22.55 -1.92
C GLN A 4 -4.79 21.87 -0.78
N ILE A 5 -5.37 20.79 -0.26
CA ILE A 5 -4.70 19.85 0.64
C ILE A 5 -4.82 18.46 0.00
N VAL A 6 -3.71 17.81 -0.30
CA VAL A 6 -3.66 16.45 -0.85
C VAL A 6 -2.90 15.55 0.10
N ARG A 7 -3.50 14.42 0.43
CA ARG A 7 -2.79 13.27 1.02
C ARG A 7 -2.74 12.20 -0.04
N ARG A 8 -1.54 11.76 -0.40
CA ARG A 8 -1.32 10.68 -1.35
C ARG A 8 -0.53 9.58 -0.65
N PHE A 9 -0.98 8.35 -0.85
CA PHE A 9 -0.21 7.16 -0.48
C PHE A 9 0.17 6.42 -1.76
N SER A 10 1.41 5.93 -1.81
CA SER A 10 1.92 5.14 -2.92
C SER A 10 2.72 3.97 -2.36
N GLU A 11 2.39 2.78 -2.86
CA GLU A 11 2.88 1.52 -2.34
C GLU A 11 3.99 0.96 -3.24
N GLY A 12 5.16 0.67 -2.67
CA GLY A 12 6.33 0.21 -3.42
C GLY A 12 6.25 -1.24 -3.89
N GLY A 13 5.39 -2.06 -3.30
CA GLY A 13 5.20 -3.45 -3.72
C GLY A 13 4.31 -3.64 -4.96
N THR A 14 3.75 -2.57 -5.53
CA THR A 14 2.74 -2.66 -6.60
C THR A 14 3.09 -1.80 -7.83
N SER A 15 2.09 -1.37 -8.61
CA SER A 15 2.28 -0.36 -9.68
C SER A 15 2.66 1.02 -9.13
N GLY A 16 2.45 1.26 -7.83
CA GLY A 16 2.89 2.49 -7.17
C GLY A 16 4.40 2.65 -7.07
N ARG A 17 5.17 1.56 -7.28
CA ARG A 17 6.63 1.54 -7.10
C ARG A 17 7.39 2.58 -7.91
N PHE A 18 6.94 2.88 -9.13
CA PHE A 18 7.55 3.91 -9.97
C PHE A 18 7.39 5.30 -9.35
N ALA A 19 6.21 5.62 -8.82
CA ALA A 19 5.98 6.88 -8.12
C ALA A 19 6.78 6.96 -6.81
N VAL A 20 6.87 5.85 -6.07
CA VAL A 20 7.69 5.75 -4.86
C VAL A 20 9.17 5.97 -5.17
N ALA A 21 9.72 5.25 -6.14
CA ALA A 21 11.12 5.32 -6.54
C ALA A 21 11.51 6.72 -7.05
N ARG A 22 10.66 7.38 -7.83
CA ARG A 22 10.89 8.77 -8.27
C ARG A 22 10.97 9.77 -7.11
N VAL A 23 10.19 9.58 -6.05
CA VAL A 23 10.28 10.42 -4.85
C VAL A 23 11.52 10.06 -4.02
N ILE A 24 11.77 8.76 -3.79
CA ILE A 24 12.91 8.26 -3.01
C ILE A 24 14.24 8.74 -3.60
N ALA A 25 14.42 8.62 -4.92
CA ALA A 25 15.62 9.04 -5.63
C ALA A 25 16.02 10.49 -5.30
N ARG A 26 15.04 11.32 -4.95
CA ARG A 26 15.24 12.75 -4.73
C ARG A 26 15.45 13.12 -3.27
N VAL A 27 14.78 12.44 -2.33
CA VAL A 27 14.71 12.91 -0.93
C VAL A 27 15.03 11.87 0.14
N PHE A 28 15.29 10.60 -0.21
CA PHE A 28 15.60 9.56 0.79
C PHE A 28 16.89 8.79 0.45
N PRO A 29 18.07 9.27 0.88
CA PRO A 29 19.35 8.65 0.55
C PRO A 29 19.48 7.20 1.05
N GLN A 30 18.78 6.82 2.12
CA GLN A 30 18.81 5.48 2.69
C GLN A 30 18.05 4.43 1.87
N ALA A 31 17.22 4.84 0.92
CA ALA A 31 16.39 3.94 0.10
C ALA A 31 16.77 4.00 -1.39
N LEU A 32 17.93 4.57 -1.73
CA LEU A 32 18.33 4.74 -3.13
C LEU A 32 18.46 3.43 -3.88
N SER A 33 18.90 2.35 -3.22
CA SER A 33 19.02 1.03 -3.85
C SER A 33 17.68 0.51 -4.39
N PHE A 34 16.56 0.81 -3.73
CA PHE A 34 15.24 0.50 -4.25
C PHE A 34 14.93 1.30 -5.51
N ALA A 35 15.22 2.61 -5.52
CA ALA A 35 14.97 3.45 -6.69
C ALA A 35 15.85 3.08 -7.89
N GLU A 36 17.11 2.73 -7.65
CA GLU A 36 18.00 2.17 -8.67
C GLU A 36 17.47 0.85 -9.22
N GLY A 37 17.05 -0.06 -8.33
CA GLY A 37 16.44 -1.33 -8.72
C GLY A 37 15.23 -1.13 -9.63
N VAL A 38 14.29 -0.25 -9.26
CA VAL A 38 13.10 0.06 -10.06
C VAL A 38 13.45 0.69 -11.40
N ARG A 39 14.43 1.59 -11.46
CA ARG A 39 14.93 2.18 -12.71
C ARG A 39 15.50 1.10 -13.63
N ASP A 40 16.29 0.19 -13.07
CA ASP A 40 17.03 -0.85 -13.81
C ASP A 40 16.11 -2.00 -14.28
N GLU A 41 14.85 -2.06 -13.82
CA GLU A 41 13.81 -2.93 -14.39
C GLU A 41 13.53 -2.62 -15.89
N GLY A 42 13.78 -1.39 -16.34
CA GLY A 42 13.60 -0.99 -17.74
C GLY A 42 12.13 -0.88 -18.19
N ILE A 43 11.18 -0.77 -17.25
CA ILE A 43 9.73 -0.69 -17.54
C ILE A 43 9.26 0.77 -17.70
N ASP A 44 9.85 1.72 -16.97
CA ASP A 44 9.53 3.15 -17.01
C ASP A 44 10.71 3.95 -17.60
N ASP A 45 10.48 5.22 -17.94
CA ASP A 45 11.55 6.07 -18.47
C ASP A 45 12.65 6.28 -17.42
N ALA A 46 13.86 5.81 -17.72
CA ALA A 46 15.02 5.92 -16.83
C ALA A 46 15.33 7.39 -16.47
N ASN A 47 15.01 8.34 -17.36
CA ASN A 47 15.23 9.77 -17.11
C ASN A 47 14.25 10.36 -16.08
N ALA A 48 13.17 9.65 -15.75
CA ALA A 48 12.24 10.07 -14.72
C ALA A 48 12.82 9.91 -13.29
N TYR A 49 13.92 9.16 -13.14
CA TYR A 49 14.60 8.85 -11.88
C TYR A 49 15.82 9.76 -11.68
N VAL A 50 15.59 10.99 -11.25
CA VAL A 50 16.67 11.95 -10.96
C VAL A 50 17.13 11.80 -9.51
N PHE A 51 18.41 11.52 -9.31
CA PHE A 51 19.03 11.28 -8.00
C PHE A 51 19.47 12.58 -7.32
N ALA A 52 18.56 13.56 -7.28
CA ALA A 52 18.78 14.85 -6.64
C ALA A 52 17.44 15.54 -6.35
N PRO A 53 17.34 16.34 -5.27
CA PRO A 53 16.21 17.24 -5.08
C PRO A 53 15.97 18.14 -6.29
N TRP A 54 14.75 18.65 -6.46
CA TRP A 54 14.54 19.72 -7.44
C TRP A 54 15.33 20.97 -7.02
N PRO A 55 15.98 21.69 -7.95
CA PRO A 55 16.79 22.85 -7.61
C PRO A 55 16.04 23.98 -6.90
N SER A 56 14.73 24.09 -7.14
CA SER A 56 13.87 25.11 -6.56
C SER A 56 13.30 24.73 -5.20
N ASP A 57 13.33 23.44 -4.85
CA ASP A 57 12.74 22.95 -3.61
C ASP A 57 13.63 23.29 -2.41
N GLN A 58 12.97 23.73 -1.35
CA GLN A 58 13.58 23.83 -0.03
C GLN A 58 13.26 22.55 0.72
N ILE A 59 14.25 21.66 0.84
CA ILE A 59 14.13 20.37 1.53
C ILE A 59 14.74 20.46 2.93
N ARG A 60 14.04 19.92 3.92
CA ARG A 60 14.56 19.73 5.28
C ARG A 60 14.13 18.37 5.81
N HIS A 61 15.13 17.54 6.13
CA HIS A 61 14.92 16.28 6.85
C HIS A 61 14.55 16.60 8.30
N LEU A 62 13.37 16.15 8.71
CA LEU A 62 12.90 16.23 10.09
C LEU A 62 13.31 14.99 10.89
N ALA A 63 13.36 13.85 10.20
CA ALA A 63 13.89 12.56 10.66
C ALA A 63 14.53 11.83 9.47
N GLN A 64 15.08 10.64 9.69
CA GLN A 64 15.67 9.83 8.61
C GLN A 64 14.65 9.56 7.49
N ASP A 65 13.41 9.30 7.86
CA ASP A 65 12.27 8.88 7.05
C ASP A 65 11.18 9.95 6.90
N VAL A 66 11.42 11.16 7.43
CA VAL A 66 10.48 12.28 7.27
C VAL A 66 11.19 13.49 6.71
N VAL A 67 10.69 13.95 5.57
CA VAL A 67 11.18 15.13 4.86
C VAL A 67 10.07 16.16 4.81
N SER A 68 10.37 17.38 5.24
CA SER A 68 9.57 18.55 4.90
C SER A 68 10.09 19.20 3.64
N TYR A 69 9.19 19.72 2.82
CA TYR A 69 9.56 20.43 1.61
C TYR A 69 8.73 21.69 1.39
N ARG A 70 9.28 22.60 0.60
CA ARG A 70 8.56 23.73 0.02
C ARG A 70 8.99 23.94 -1.43
N THR A 71 8.02 23.86 -2.32
CA THR A 71 8.14 24.26 -3.72
C THR A 71 7.64 25.70 -3.86
N PRO A 72 8.48 26.65 -4.30
CA PRO A 72 8.06 28.03 -4.50
C PRO A 72 6.94 28.17 -5.55
N ALA A 73 6.20 29.28 -5.47
CA ALA A 73 5.15 29.60 -6.43
C ALA A 73 5.69 29.63 -7.86
N GLY A 74 4.98 29.02 -8.81
CA GLY A 74 5.35 29.02 -10.23
C GLY A 74 6.59 28.18 -10.56
N GLN A 75 7.08 27.35 -9.62
CA GLN A 75 8.25 26.50 -9.84
C GLN A 75 7.91 25.02 -9.89
N ASN A 76 8.68 24.28 -10.70
CA ASN A 76 8.65 22.82 -10.71
C ASN A 76 9.39 22.27 -9.49
N GLY A 77 8.75 21.38 -8.76
CA GLY A 77 9.29 20.72 -7.58
C GLY A 77 8.39 19.60 -7.08
N LEU A 78 8.74 18.99 -5.96
CA LEU A 78 8.02 17.86 -5.36
C LEU A 78 6.54 18.18 -5.10
N GLY A 79 6.23 19.44 -4.78
CA GLY A 79 4.88 19.92 -4.58
C GLY A 79 4.06 20.06 -5.86
N THR A 80 4.70 20.24 -7.00
CA THR A 80 4.06 20.55 -8.29
C THR A 80 4.32 19.49 -9.37
N ASP A 81 5.07 18.43 -9.02
CA ASP A 81 5.35 17.31 -9.92
C ASP A 81 4.05 16.71 -10.49
N GLY A 82 3.99 16.64 -11.81
CA GLY A 82 2.83 16.20 -12.60
C GLY A 82 1.69 17.21 -12.73
N GLU A 83 1.83 18.47 -12.29
CA GLU A 83 0.83 19.53 -12.49
C GLU A 83 1.19 20.44 -13.68
N GLU A 84 0.29 20.54 -14.66
CA GLU A 84 0.41 21.46 -15.79
C GLU A 84 -0.92 22.24 -15.99
N PRO A 85 -0.91 23.58 -15.99
CA PRO A 85 0.24 24.48 -15.79
C PRO A 85 0.74 24.49 -14.33
N VAL A 86 1.98 24.93 -14.14
CA VAL A 86 2.59 25.05 -12.80
C VAL A 86 1.78 26.03 -11.93
N PRO A 87 1.39 25.63 -10.71
CA PRO A 87 0.56 26.44 -9.83
C PRO A 87 1.20 27.77 -9.39
N PRO A 88 0.42 28.87 -9.33
CA PRO A 88 0.94 30.21 -8.97
C PRO A 88 1.10 30.42 -7.46
N LEU A 89 0.78 29.42 -6.63
CA LEU A 89 0.95 29.48 -5.18
C LEU A 89 2.01 28.45 -4.77
N ALA A 90 2.79 28.79 -3.74
CA ALA A 90 3.78 27.87 -3.19
C ALA A 90 3.08 26.64 -2.57
N THR A 91 3.69 25.47 -2.75
CA THR A 91 3.23 24.22 -2.14
C THR A 91 4.22 23.82 -1.06
N ARG A 92 3.70 23.55 0.14
CA ARG A 92 4.47 23.02 1.27
C ARG A 92 4.01 21.60 1.57
N GLY A 93 4.85 20.80 2.20
CA GLY A 93 4.45 19.43 2.47
C GLY A 93 5.40 18.63 3.31
N LEU A 94 4.98 17.39 3.51
CA LEU A 94 5.73 16.34 4.20
C LEU A 94 5.76 15.10 3.31
N VAL A 95 6.86 14.39 3.35
CA VAL A 95 7.03 13.07 2.75
C VAL A 95 7.50 12.13 3.85
N PHE A 96 6.82 11.00 3.95
CA PHE A 96 7.12 9.93 4.88
C PHE A 96 7.54 8.70 4.09
N LEU A 97 8.70 8.16 4.43
CA LEU A 97 9.11 6.82 4.02
C LEU A 97 8.57 5.81 5.03
N ILE A 98 7.85 4.80 4.53
CA ILE A 98 7.14 3.81 5.34
C ILE A 98 7.59 2.42 4.90
N GLY A 99 7.68 1.47 5.83
CA GLY A 99 8.10 0.11 5.52
C GLY A 99 9.62 -0.07 5.65
N ASP A 100 10.14 -1.12 5.03
CA ASP A 100 11.58 -1.38 4.94
C ASP A 100 12.14 -0.63 3.72
N PRO A 101 13.15 0.25 3.89
CA PRO A 101 13.72 1.04 2.79
C PRO A 101 14.36 0.20 1.67
N ALA A 102 14.77 -1.03 1.95
CA ALA A 102 15.48 -1.89 1.00
C ALA A 102 14.57 -2.91 0.30
N VAL A 103 13.39 -3.23 0.87
CA VAL A 103 12.54 -4.33 0.39
C VAL A 103 11.30 -3.79 -0.33
N GLU A 104 10.41 -3.13 0.41
CA GLU A 104 9.11 -2.64 -0.10
C GLU A 104 8.78 -1.26 0.51
N PRO A 105 9.59 -0.22 0.27
CA PRO A 105 9.30 1.10 0.79
C PRO A 105 8.02 1.65 0.20
N SER A 106 7.23 2.33 1.02
CA SER A 106 6.05 3.08 0.59
C SER A 106 6.23 4.55 0.92
N VAL A 107 5.59 5.41 0.15
CA VAL A 107 5.65 6.87 0.36
C VAL A 107 4.27 7.39 0.69
N ARG A 108 4.17 8.13 1.79
CA ARG A 108 3.02 8.98 2.07
C ARG A 108 3.43 10.43 1.90
N LEU A 109 2.67 11.17 1.11
CA LEU A 109 2.97 12.55 0.74
C LEU A 109 1.80 13.46 1.09
N LEU A 110 2.11 14.60 1.69
CA LEU A 110 1.21 15.71 1.97
C LEU A 110 1.57 16.88 1.06
N LYS A 111 0.65 17.33 0.21
CA LYS A 111 0.74 18.61 -0.52
C LYS A 111 -0.22 19.60 0.11
N VAL A 112 0.25 20.76 0.52
CA VAL A 112 -0.56 21.85 1.07
C VAL A 112 -0.24 23.14 0.33
N ARG A 113 -1.25 23.67 -0.33
CA ARG A 113 -1.23 24.95 -1.05
C ARG A 113 -2.34 25.80 -0.45
N LEU A 114 -2.00 26.92 0.17
CA LEU A 114 -2.96 27.78 0.85
C LEU A 114 -2.73 29.24 0.41
N SER A 115 -3.80 30.03 0.37
CA SER A 115 -3.76 31.45 0.01
C SER A 115 -3.60 32.34 1.24
N GLY A 116 -2.86 33.45 1.11
CA GLY A 116 -2.87 34.57 2.06
C GLY A 116 -2.91 34.15 3.54
N ASN A 117 -3.98 34.55 4.23
CA ASN A 117 -4.19 34.33 5.67
C ASN A 117 -4.23 32.84 6.07
N ASP A 118 -4.63 31.94 5.17
CA ASP A 118 -4.69 30.50 5.46
C ASP A 118 -3.29 29.86 5.51
N ALA A 119 -2.25 30.52 4.99
CA ALA A 119 -0.89 30.00 5.03
C ALA A 119 -0.41 29.71 6.48
N ALA A 120 -0.99 30.40 7.46
CA ALA A 120 -0.76 30.17 8.89
C ALA A 120 -1.33 28.84 9.40
N LEU A 121 -2.24 28.19 8.66
CA LEU A 121 -2.81 26.88 9.02
C LEU A 121 -1.89 25.70 8.69
N TYR A 122 -0.88 25.91 7.85
CA TYR A 122 0.05 24.84 7.46
C TYR A 122 0.66 24.08 8.65
N PRO A 123 1.19 24.73 9.70
CA PRO A 123 1.77 24.03 10.84
C PRO A 123 0.76 23.11 11.54
N ALA A 124 -0.50 23.49 11.66
CA ALA A 124 -1.53 22.66 12.28
C ALA A 124 -1.85 21.43 11.41
N ILE A 125 -1.97 21.60 10.10
CA ILE A 125 -2.18 20.49 9.14
C ILE A 125 -0.99 19.53 9.15
N ALA A 126 0.24 20.07 9.14
CA ALA A 126 1.46 19.29 9.19
C ALA A 126 1.60 18.53 10.52
N ALA A 127 1.26 19.18 11.65
CA ALA A 127 1.28 18.56 12.96
C ALA A 127 0.28 17.41 13.09
N GLU A 128 -0.92 17.54 12.53
CA GLU A 128 -1.91 16.45 12.53
C GLU A 128 -1.40 15.23 11.76
N MET A 129 -0.73 15.45 10.63
CA MET A 129 -0.14 14.36 9.86
C MET A 129 1.10 13.74 10.52
N LEU A 130 1.94 14.54 11.19
CA LEU A 130 3.08 14.05 11.97
C LEU A 130 2.59 13.24 13.19
N ALA A 131 1.53 13.68 13.87
CA ALA A 131 0.97 12.97 15.01
C ALA A 131 0.34 11.62 14.62
N ALA A 132 -0.19 11.53 13.39
CA ALA A 132 -0.69 10.28 12.82
C ALA A 132 0.41 9.37 12.25
N TRP A 133 1.68 9.78 12.32
CA TRP A 133 2.82 9.02 11.83
C TRP A 133 3.61 8.39 12.98
N THR A 134 3.91 7.10 12.85
CA THR A 134 4.66 6.32 13.84
C THR A 134 6.02 5.93 13.24
N PRO A 135 7.15 6.28 13.87
CA PRO A 135 8.47 5.94 13.36
C PRO A 135 8.71 4.42 13.23
N PRO A 136 9.57 3.98 12.31
CA PRO A 136 10.10 2.64 12.21
C PRO A 136 10.78 2.14 13.48
N GLU A 137 11.52 3.00 14.19
CA GLU A 137 12.24 2.61 15.42
C GLU A 137 11.29 2.21 16.56
N SER A 138 10.06 2.74 16.58
CA SER A 138 9.00 2.29 17.50
C SER A 138 8.49 0.86 17.21
N ARG A 139 8.93 0.22 16.12
CA ARG A 139 8.62 -1.19 15.80
C ARG A 139 9.61 -2.16 16.46
N GLY A 140 10.59 -1.67 17.22
CA GLY A 140 11.57 -2.45 17.98
C GLY A 140 11.05 -2.96 19.33
N SER A 141 9.93 -3.68 19.36
CA SER A 141 9.58 -4.62 20.44
C SER A 141 8.40 -5.49 20.02
N PRO A 142 8.51 -6.83 20.04
CA PRO A 142 7.40 -7.74 19.74
C PRO A 142 6.47 -7.86 20.95
N ALA A 143 5.94 -6.73 21.42
CA ALA A 143 4.94 -6.68 22.46
C ALA A 143 3.74 -5.87 21.96
N SER A 144 2.81 -6.59 21.34
CA SER A 144 1.42 -6.20 21.14
C SER A 144 1.20 -4.80 20.56
N GLU A 145 1.27 -4.68 19.24
CA GLU A 145 0.59 -3.56 18.56
C GLU A 145 -0.88 -3.53 18.99
N PRO A 146 -1.46 -2.35 19.29
CA PRO A 146 -2.90 -2.23 19.40
C PRO A 146 -3.46 -2.47 18.00
N THR A 147 -4.02 -3.66 17.82
CA THR A 147 -4.90 -4.03 16.73
C THR A 147 -5.83 -2.86 16.41
N THR A 148 -5.63 -2.20 15.25
CA THR A 148 -6.70 -1.38 14.69
C THR A 148 -7.90 -2.32 14.53
N PRO A 149 -9.10 -2.01 15.07
CA PRO A 149 -10.22 -2.96 15.07
C PRO A 149 -10.53 -3.54 13.68
N GLY A 150 -10.28 -2.78 12.62
CA GLY A 150 -10.42 -3.23 11.23
C GLY A 150 -9.33 -4.19 10.73
N SER A 151 -8.10 -4.12 11.23
CA SER A 151 -6.96 -4.96 10.80
C SER A 151 -7.10 -6.40 11.30
N ALA A 152 -7.32 -6.63 12.60
CA ALA A 152 -7.57 -8.01 13.06
C ALA A 152 -8.87 -8.57 12.48
N THR A 153 -9.88 -7.73 12.26
CA THR A 153 -11.11 -8.18 11.61
C THR A 153 -10.84 -8.60 10.16
N ALA A 154 -9.97 -7.90 9.43
CA ALA A 154 -9.56 -8.27 8.07
C ALA A 154 -8.76 -9.59 8.06
N VAL A 155 -7.74 -9.73 8.90
CA VAL A 155 -6.94 -10.95 9.01
C VAL A 155 -7.80 -12.14 9.45
N ALA A 156 -8.69 -11.95 10.43
CA ALA A 156 -9.63 -12.99 10.87
C ALA A 156 -10.57 -13.41 9.74
N LEU A 157 -11.17 -12.46 9.01
CA LEU A 157 -12.08 -12.77 7.91
C LEU A 157 -11.39 -13.57 6.79
N VAL A 158 -10.15 -13.21 6.44
CA VAL A 158 -9.35 -13.91 5.45
C VAL A 158 -8.92 -15.29 5.96
N SER A 159 -8.52 -15.40 7.23
CA SER A 159 -8.17 -16.68 7.86
C SER A 159 -9.36 -17.64 7.88
N GLU A 160 -10.56 -17.15 8.16
CA GLU A 160 -11.80 -17.94 8.14
C GLU A 160 -12.19 -18.36 6.71
N PHE A 161 -12.00 -17.49 5.72
CA PHE A 161 -12.17 -17.83 4.30
C PHE A 161 -11.26 -18.99 3.89
N TYR A 162 -9.94 -18.87 4.13
CA TYR A 162 -8.98 -19.93 3.81
C TYR A 162 -9.21 -21.19 4.64
N GLY A 163 -9.58 -21.05 5.92
CA GLY A 163 -9.98 -22.16 6.79
C GLY A 163 -11.16 -22.96 6.23
N ALA A 164 -12.13 -22.29 5.60
CA ALA A 164 -13.23 -22.96 4.90
C ALA A 164 -12.75 -23.68 3.63
N LEU A 165 -11.81 -23.09 2.87
CA LEU A 165 -11.18 -23.76 1.73
C LEU A 165 -10.39 -25.01 2.15
N GLU A 166 -9.70 -24.99 3.29
CA GLU A 166 -8.99 -26.18 3.82
C GLU A 166 -9.94 -27.36 4.06
N ARG A 167 -11.19 -27.07 4.42
CA ARG A 167 -12.23 -28.09 4.65
C ARG A 167 -13.00 -28.46 3.38
N GLY A 168 -12.68 -27.85 2.24
CA GLY A 168 -13.48 -27.98 1.01
C GLY A 168 -14.89 -27.37 1.12
N ASP A 169 -15.14 -26.54 2.13
CA ASP A 169 -16.44 -25.93 2.40
C ASP A 169 -16.59 -24.62 1.61
N GLY A 170 -16.94 -24.76 0.34
CA GLY A 170 -17.19 -23.63 -0.56
C GLY A 170 -18.34 -22.74 -0.11
N ARG A 171 -19.33 -23.24 0.65
CA ARG A 171 -20.45 -22.41 1.15
C ARG A 171 -19.95 -21.43 2.22
N ALA A 172 -19.20 -21.94 3.20
CA ALA A 172 -18.62 -21.10 4.24
C ALA A 172 -17.59 -20.11 3.67
N ALA A 173 -16.80 -20.53 2.68
CA ALA A 173 -15.84 -19.65 2.00
C ALA A 173 -16.55 -18.55 1.19
N SER A 174 -17.50 -18.92 0.34
CA SER A 174 -18.22 -17.97 -0.54
C SER A 174 -18.92 -16.86 0.26
N ALA A 175 -19.46 -17.19 1.44
CA ALA A 175 -20.13 -16.23 2.33
C ALA A 175 -19.24 -15.04 2.78
N ARG A 176 -17.91 -15.15 2.66
CA ARG A 176 -16.96 -14.08 3.03
C ARG A 176 -16.60 -13.16 1.88
N VAL A 177 -16.98 -13.52 0.65
CA VAL A 177 -16.75 -12.75 -0.57
C VAL A 177 -17.92 -11.79 -0.79
N ILE A 178 -17.71 -10.68 -1.50
CA ILE A 178 -18.80 -9.79 -1.93
C ILE A 178 -19.90 -10.55 -2.70
N ALA A 179 -21.16 -10.13 -2.52
CA ALA A 179 -22.34 -10.85 -2.98
C ALA A 179 -22.34 -11.07 -4.51
N GLU A 180 -21.87 -10.08 -5.26
CA GLU A 180 -21.78 -10.09 -6.72
C GLU A 180 -20.95 -11.27 -7.23
N LYS A 181 -19.92 -11.68 -6.47
CA LYS A 181 -19.04 -12.81 -6.81
C LYS A 181 -19.53 -14.16 -6.30
N GLN A 182 -20.50 -14.18 -5.40
CA GLN A 182 -21.12 -15.41 -4.92
C GLN A 182 -22.11 -16.00 -5.94
N ALA A 183 -22.67 -15.17 -6.81
CA ALA A 183 -23.70 -15.58 -7.76
C ALA A 183 -23.15 -16.32 -8.99
N SER A 184 -21.95 -15.99 -9.45
CA SER A 184 -21.35 -16.62 -10.63
C SER A 184 -19.82 -16.58 -10.61
N GLY A 185 -19.19 -17.51 -11.34
CA GLY A 185 -17.74 -17.57 -11.48
C GLY A 185 -17.03 -18.40 -10.39
N PRO A 186 -15.71 -18.16 -10.17
CA PRO A 186 -14.87 -19.04 -9.36
C PRO A 186 -15.12 -18.94 -7.85
N PHE A 187 -15.82 -17.91 -7.38
CA PHE A 187 -16.13 -17.69 -5.96
C PHE A 187 -17.51 -18.21 -5.55
N THR A 188 -18.23 -18.88 -6.45
CA THR A 188 -19.48 -19.56 -6.08
C THR A 188 -19.20 -20.72 -5.13
N ALA A 189 -20.16 -21.01 -4.24
CA ALA A 189 -20.03 -22.13 -3.30
C ALA A 189 -19.74 -23.46 -4.02
N GLN A 190 -20.40 -23.71 -5.15
CA GLN A 190 -20.20 -24.94 -5.93
C GLN A 190 -18.81 -24.99 -6.57
N ALA A 191 -18.32 -23.89 -7.16
CA ALA A 191 -16.99 -23.86 -7.78
C ALA A 191 -15.89 -24.07 -6.73
N LEU A 192 -16.01 -23.40 -5.57
CA LEU A 192 -15.05 -23.53 -4.48
C LEU A 192 -15.04 -24.95 -3.90
N THR A 193 -16.21 -25.54 -3.59
CA THR A 193 -16.28 -26.93 -3.10
C THR A 193 -15.72 -27.91 -4.13
N LYS A 194 -16.07 -27.75 -5.41
CA LYS A 194 -15.61 -28.65 -6.46
C LYS A 194 -14.09 -28.66 -6.60
N PHE A 195 -13.46 -27.48 -6.55
CA PHE A 195 -12.01 -27.38 -6.70
C PHE A 195 -11.28 -27.77 -5.42
N TYR A 196 -11.58 -27.10 -4.30
CA TYR A 196 -10.82 -27.27 -3.05
C TYR A 196 -11.17 -28.55 -2.29
N GLY A 197 -12.38 -29.10 -2.48
CA GLY A 197 -12.77 -30.39 -1.91
C GLY A 197 -12.22 -31.61 -2.66
N ALA A 198 -11.69 -31.42 -3.87
CA ALA A 198 -11.13 -32.49 -4.70
C ALA A 198 -9.59 -32.54 -4.68
N LEU A 199 -8.94 -31.77 -3.79
CA LEU A 199 -7.49 -31.72 -3.70
C LEU A 199 -6.92 -33.02 -3.09
N ASP A 200 -5.83 -33.53 -3.65
CA ASP A 200 -5.12 -34.70 -3.10
C ASP A 200 -4.52 -34.40 -1.73
N GLU A 201 -4.05 -33.16 -1.54
CA GLU A 201 -3.74 -32.61 -0.22
C GLU A 201 -4.54 -31.33 -0.04
N PRO A 202 -5.35 -31.24 1.03
CA PRO A 202 -6.15 -30.04 1.31
C PRO A 202 -5.28 -28.79 1.34
N LEU A 203 -5.90 -27.66 1.00
CA LEU A 203 -5.25 -26.38 1.19
C LEU A 203 -4.85 -26.20 2.66
N LYS A 204 -3.66 -25.66 2.86
CA LYS A 204 -3.13 -25.24 4.15
C LYS A 204 -2.70 -23.80 4.07
N LEU A 205 -3.33 -22.94 4.87
CA LEU A 205 -2.90 -21.58 5.11
C LEU A 205 -1.64 -21.62 5.97
N LEU A 206 -0.55 -21.05 5.46
CA LEU A 206 0.74 -20.99 6.14
C LEU A 206 0.91 -19.67 6.88
N SER A 207 0.47 -18.56 6.29
CA SER A 207 0.42 -17.26 6.94
C SER A 207 -0.69 -16.39 6.37
N ALA A 208 -1.17 -15.45 7.18
CA ALA A 208 -2.08 -14.38 6.81
C ALA A 208 -1.65 -13.12 7.57
N ASP A 209 -0.98 -12.23 6.85
CA ASP A 209 -0.28 -11.09 7.42
C ASP A 209 -0.91 -9.80 6.88
N GLU A 210 -1.03 -8.77 7.72
CA GLU A 210 -1.50 -7.47 7.27
C GLU A 210 -0.54 -6.89 6.23
N ALA A 211 -1.09 -6.47 5.08
CA ALA A 211 -0.30 -5.90 3.98
C ALA A 211 -0.65 -4.42 3.72
N GLY A 212 -1.69 -3.90 4.36
CA GLY A 212 -2.11 -2.50 4.26
C GLY A 212 -3.59 -2.31 4.61
N PRO A 213 -4.13 -1.09 4.44
CA PRO A 213 -5.53 -0.82 4.71
C PRO A 213 -6.44 -1.72 3.88
N MET A 214 -7.22 -2.57 4.55
CA MET A 214 -8.10 -3.56 3.90
C MET A 214 -7.35 -4.51 2.95
N GLN A 215 -6.09 -4.83 3.26
CA GLN A 215 -5.29 -5.79 2.49
C GLN A 215 -4.61 -6.80 3.39
N VAL A 216 -4.69 -8.08 3.01
CA VAL A 216 -4.03 -9.19 3.72
C VAL A 216 -3.20 -9.97 2.71
N LYS A 217 -1.92 -10.19 2.99
CA LYS A 217 -1.05 -11.08 2.22
C LYS A 217 -1.13 -12.47 2.83
N VAL A 218 -1.33 -13.47 1.99
CA VAL A 218 -1.45 -14.86 2.42
C VAL A 218 -0.45 -15.74 1.70
N ARG A 219 0.03 -16.75 2.43
CA ARG A 219 0.81 -17.86 1.89
C ARG A 219 0.05 -19.14 2.14
N TYR A 220 -0.06 -19.98 1.13
CA TYR A 220 -0.77 -21.25 1.23
C TYR A 220 -0.07 -22.34 0.43
N ARG A 221 -0.39 -23.59 0.77
CA ARG A 221 0.04 -24.75 0.00
C ARG A 221 -1.11 -25.73 -0.21
N TYR A 222 -1.12 -26.44 -1.32
CA TYR A 222 -2.01 -27.59 -1.55
C TYR A 222 -1.38 -28.54 -2.58
N ARG A 223 -1.98 -29.71 -2.80
CA ARG A 223 -1.62 -30.57 -3.93
C ARG A 223 -2.84 -30.94 -4.75
N SER A 224 -2.74 -30.75 -6.06
CA SER A 224 -3.71 -31.21 -7.04
C SER A 224 -2.94 -31.98 -8.12
N GLY A 225 -3.10 -33.31 -8.13
CA GLY A 225 -2.31 -34.21 -8.95
C GLY A 225 -0.85 -34.33 -8.49
N ARG A 226 0.06 -34.35 -9.47
CA ARG A 226 1.48 -34.67 -9.24
C ARG A 226 2.33 -33.49 -8.77
N LYS A 227 1.85 -32.25 -8.85
CA LYS A 227 2.63 -31.05 -8.48
C LYS A 227 2.06 -30.38 -7.24
N PRO A 228 2.87 -30.12 -6.20
CA PRO A 228 2.46 -29.28 -5.10
C PRO A 228 2.37 -27.82 -5.56
N CYS A 229 1.39 -27.11 -5.04
CA CYS A 229 1.22 -25.68 -5.14
C CYS A 229 1.75 -25.03 -3.87
N ASN A 230 2.62 -24.02 -4.02
CA ASN A 230 3.02 -23.11 -2.95
C ASN A 230 2.70 -21.69 -3.43
N GLY A 231 1.50 -21.23 -3.10
CA GLY A 231 0.94 -19.99 -3.62
C GLY A 231 1.06 -18.83 -2.62
N GLU A 232 1.21 -17.64 -3.17
CA GLU A 232 1.08 -16.38 -2.44
C GLU A 232 0.00 -15.53 -3.10
N ALA A 233 -0.78 -14.81 -2.30
CA ALA A 233 -1.79 -13.90 -2.81
C ALA A 233 -1.95 -12.66 -1.93
N THR A 234 -2.38 -11.57 -2.56
CA THR A 234 -2.89 -10.39 -1.85
C THR A 234 -4.40 -10.38 -1.94
N VAL A 235 -5.05 -10.34 -0.78
CA VAL A 235 -6.50 -10.29 -0.62
C VAL A 235 -6.90 -8.86 -0.30
N SER A 236 -7.66 -8.23 -1.20
CA SER A 236 -8.26 -6.91 -1.01
C SER A 236 -9.66 -7.06 -0.45
N LEU A 237 -9.95 -6.29 0.60
CA LEU A 237 -11.23 -6.24 1.26
C LEU A 237 -11.94 -4.90 1.01
N ILE A 238 -13.26 -4.90 1.12
CA ILE A 238 -14.10 -3.71 1.04
C ILE A 238 -15.06 -3.68 2.24
N GLN A 239 -15.37 -2.48 2.73
CA GLN A 239 -16.39 -2.27 3.76
C GLN A 239 -17.74 -2.12 3.06
N THR A 240 -18.66 -3.05 3.31
CA THR A 240 -20.05 -2.95 2.86
C THR A 240 -20.98 -2.60 4.02
N SER A 241 -22.27 -2.40 3.74
CA SER A 241 -23.32 -2.26 4.77
C SER A 241 -23.38 -3.46 5.71
N ASP A 242 -22.99 -4.64 5.23
CA ASP A 242 -23.11 -5.92 5.94
C ASP A 242 -21.77 -6.35 6.59
N GLY A 243 -20.82 -5.41 6.66
CA GLY A 243 -19.48 -5.62 7.22
C GLY A 243 -18.38 -5.70 6.16
N ILE A 244 -17.18 -6.07 6.60
CA ILE A 244 -16.04 -6.25 5.70
C ILE A 244 -16.27 -7.51 4.83
N ARG A 245 -15.89 -7.47 3.56
CA ARG A 245 -15.97 -8.60 2.62
C ARG A 245 -14.72 -8.67 1.74
N ILE A 246 -14.38 -9.87 1.28
CA ILE A 246 -13.34 -10.07 0.26
C ILE A 246 -13.87 -9.56 -1.07
N GLU A 247 -13.27 -8.48 -1.56
CA GLU A 247 -13.57 -7.91 -2.87
C GLU A 247 -12.78 -8.65 -3.95
N ARG A 248 -11.49 -8.88 -3.72
CA ARG A 248 -10.56 -9.38 -4.74
C ARG A 248 -9.44 -10.20 -4.13
N ILE A 249 -9.00 -11.23 -4.87
CA ILE A 249 -7.77 -11.97 -4.60
C ILE A 249 -6.89 -11.87 -5.83
N ARG A 250 -5.63 -11.47 -5.66
CA ARG A 250 -4.60 -11.48 -6.71
C ARG A 250 -3.48 -12.43 -6.29
N SER A 251 -3.29 -13.49 -7.06
CA SER A 251 -2.15 -14.38 -6.84
C SER A 251 -0.86 -13.69 -7.29
N ALA A 252 0.13 -13.67 -6.40
CA ALA A 252 1.48 -13.19 -6.67
C ALA A 252 2.38 -14.31 -7.23
N SER A 253 2.11 -15.57 -6.86
CA SER A 253 2.69 -16.74 -7.50
C SER A 253 1.60 -17.69 -8.00
N GLY A 254 1.76 -18.15 -9.25
CA GLY A 254 0.82 -19.03 -9.92
C GLY A 254 1.08 -20.49 -9.57
N CYS A 255 0.06 -21.13 -9.03
CA CYS A 255 -0.27 -22.52 -9.28
C CYS A 255 -1.48 -22.51 -10.24
#